data_AF-A0A535ZK99-F1
#
_entry.id   AF-A0A535ZK99-F1
#
_cell.length_a   1.000
_cell.length_b   1.000
_cell.length_c   1.000
_cell.angle_alpha   90.00
_cell.angle_beta   90.00
_cell.angle_gamma   90.00
#
_symmetry.space_group_name_H-M   'P 1'
#
loop_
_entity.id
_entity.type
_entity.pdbx_description
1 polymer ?
#
loop_
_entity_poly.entity_id
_entity_poly.type
_entity_poly.pdbx_seq_one_letter_code
_entity_poly.pdbx_strand_id
1 'polypeptide(L)' 'STLAEVVAHFRERAGFVWAPWCGDAECEAKIKAEAGGVTIRTIDPDEKPSSNCLACGKPAKYRVALAKAY' A
#
# COMPACT_ATOMS: atom_id res chain seq x y z
N SER A 1 -0.63 8.42 -4.88
CA SER A 1 0.18 7.23 -5.23
C SER A 1 -0.74 6.10 -5.65
N THR A 2 -0.59 5.65 -6.89
CA THR A 2 -1.29 4.50 -7.47
C THR A 2 -0.51 3.21 -7.23
N LEU A 3 -1.18 2.05 -7.35
CA LEU A 3 -0.51 0.75 -7.23
C LEU A 3 0.68 0.61 -8.19
N ALA A 4 0.57 1.09 -9.43
CA ALA A 4 1.65 1.04 -10.41
C ALA A 4 2.92 1.78 -9.96
N GLU A 5 2.76 2.96 -9.33
CA GLU A 5 3.90 3.72 -8.78
C GLU A 5 4.59 2.95 -7.65
N VAL A 6 3.81 2.27 -6.80
CA VAL A 6 4.34 1.45 -5.71
C VAL A 6 5.09 0.24 -6.25
N VAL A 7 4.53 -0.45 -7.25
CA VAL A 7 5.19 -1.56 -7.94
C VAL A 7 6.50 -1.12 -8.59
N ALA A 8 6.50 0.00 -9.30
CA ALA A 8 7.70 0.55 -9.91
C ALA A 8 8.76 0.89 -8.85
N HIS A 9 8.35 1.51 -7.75
CA HIS A 9 9.26 1.80 -6.63
C HIS A 9 9.92 0.54 -6.09
N PHE A 10 9.16 -0.53 -5.83
CA PHE A 10 9.66 -1.78 -5.26
C PHE A 10 10.43 -2.68 -6.23
N ARG A 11 10.38 -2.40 -7.54
CA ARG A 11 11.23 -3.05 -8.54
C ARG A 11 12.67 -2.55 -8.49
N GLU A 12 12.86 -1.25 -8.26
CA GLU A 12 14.18 -0.62 -8.29
C GLU A 12 14.76 -0.36 -6.90
N ARG A 13 13.90 -0.18 -5.89
CA ARG A 13 14.30 0.20 -4.54
C ARG A 13 13.57 -0.62 -3.49
N ALA A 14 14.30 -1.01 -2.44
CA ALA A 14 13.70 -1.55 -1.23
C ALA A 14 13.50 -0.43 -0.20
N GLY A 15 12.54 -0.60 0.71
CA GLY A 15 12.25 0.39 1.76
C GLY A 15 10.82 0.32 2.23
N PHE A 16 10.37 1.44 2.80
CA PHE A 16 8.99 1.63 3.25
C PHE A 16 8.31 2.71 2.41
N VAL A 17 7.11 2.41 1.92
CA VAL A 17 6.29 3.37 1.18
C VAL A 17 4.99 3.59 1.93
N TRP A 18 4.72 4.83 2.30
CA TRP A 18 3.44 5.20 2.90
C TRP A 18 2.38 5.37 1.82
N ALA A 19 1.27 4.66 1.95
CA ALA A 19 0.18 4.71 0.99
C ALA A 19 -1.20 4.67 1.67
N PRO A 20 -2.22 5.32 1.07
CA PRO A 20 -3.60 5.23 1.54
C PRO A 20 -4.20 3.85 1.21
N TRP A 21 -4.86 3.22 2.19
CA TRP A 21 -5.49 1.90 2.08
C TRP A 21 -6.91 1.89 2.65
N CYS A 22 -7.81 1.14 2.00
CA CYS A 22 -9.22 1.07 2.38
C CYS A 22 -9.53 0.17 3.58
N GLY A 23 -8.56 -0.63 4.06
CA GLY A 23 -8.80 -1.61 5.13
C GLY A 23 -9.25 -2.99 4.64
N ASP A 24 -9.20 -3.24 3.33
CA ASP A 24 -9.73 -4.45 2.74
C ASP A 24 -8.61 -5.46 2.43
N ALA A 25 -8.80 -6.71 2.89
CA ALA A 25 -7.81 -7.78 2.72
C ALA A 25 -7.59 -8.14 1.24
N GLU A 26 -8.60 -8.00 0.37
CA GLU A 26 -8.42 -8.20 -1.07
C GLU A 26 -7.43 -7.19 -1.66
N CYS A 27 -7.48 -5.94 -1.18
CA CYS A 27 -6.55 -4.91 -1.61
C CYS A 27 -5.11 -5.22 -1.17
N GLU A 28 -4.93 -5.77 0.04
CA GLU A 28 -3.60 -6.23 0.48
C GLU A 28 -3.09 -7.37 -0.38
N ALA A 29 -3.92 -8.39 -0.63
CA ALA A 29 -3.55 -9.53 -1.47
C ALA A 29 -3.16 -9.09 -2.89
N LYS A 30 -3.89 -8.12 -3.46
CA LYS A 30 -3.59 -7.53 -4.76
C LYS A 30 -2.25 -6.80 -4.76
N ILE A 31 -1.96 -5.99 -3.74
CA ILE A 31 -0.67 -5.32 -3.59
C ILE A 31 0.46 -6.36 -3.51
N LYS A 32 0.29 -7.41 -2.71
CA LYS A 32 1.28 -8.50 -2.57
C LYS A 32 1.56 -9.21 -3.89
N ALA A 33 0.51 -9.51 -4.66
CA ALA A 33 0.63 -10.17 -5.95
C ALA A 33 1.31 -9.27 -6.99
N GLU A 34 0.88 -8.01 -7.12
CA GLU A 34 1.38 -7.10 -8.16
C GLU A 34 2.77 -6.51 -7.84
N ALA A 35 3.06 -6.23 -6.57
CA ALA A 35 4.32 -5.65 -6.13
C ALA A 35 5.36 -6.70 -5.67
N GLY A 36 5.12 -7.99 -5.94
CA GLY A 36 6.12 -9.04 -5.77
C GLY A 36 6.50 -9.31 -4.32
N GLY A 37 5.51 -9.51 -3.46
CA GLY A 37 5.71 -9.83 -2.03
C GLY A 37 5.64 -8.62 -1.09
N VAL A 38 5.20 -7.46 -1.58
CA VAL A 38 4.99 -6.27 -0.74
C VAL A 38 3.71 -6.41 0.07
N THR A 39 3.82 -6.25 1.38
CA THR A 39 2.67 -6.32 2.29
C THR A 39 2.60 -5.07 3.17
N ILE A 40 1.47 -4.89 3.82
CA ILE A 40 1.28 -3.86 4.84
C ILE A 40 2.06 -4.28 6.09
N ARG A 41 2.94 -3.40 6.57
CA ARG A 41 3.77 -3.64 7.76
C ARG A 41 3.23 -2.93 8.99
N THR A 42 2.69 -1.73 8.79
CA THR A 42 2.09 -0.97 9.88
C THR A 42 1.00 -0.06 9.36
N ILE A 43 0.07 0.27 10.25
CA ILE A 43 -0.99 1.23 10.01
C ILE A 43 -0.67 2.46 10.85
N ASP A 44 -0.72 3.64 10.25
CA ASP A 44 -0.56 4.91 10.94
C ASP A 44 -1.87 5.23 11.70
N PRO A 45 -1.85 5.31 13.04
CA PRO A 45 -3.06 5.55 13.84
C PRO A 45 -3.42 7.04 13.94
N ASP A 46 -2.47 7.94 13.73
CA ASP A 46 -2.63 9.38 13.90
C ASP A 46 -3.08 10.06 12.60
N GLU A 47 -2.75 9.48 11.45
CA GLU A 47 -3.02 10.11 10.16
C GLU A 47 -4.25 9.53 9.43
N LYS A 48 -5.29 10.37 9.32
CA LYS A 48 -6.45 10.06 8.47
C LYS A 48 -6.05 10.18 7.00
N PRO A 49 -6.24 9.13 6.18
CA PRO A 49 -5.94 9.25 4.76
C PRO A 49 -6.97 10.18 4.11
N SER A 50 -6.46 11.22 3.46
CA SER A 50 -7.25 12.16 2.67
C SER A 50 -7.45 11.72 1.22
N SER A 51 -6.87 10.56 0.85
CA SER A 51 -6.79 10.07 -0.53
C SER A 51 -7.51 8.75 -0.73
N ASN A 52 -7.69 8.35 -1.98
CA ASN A 52 -8.25 7.06 -2.37
C ASN A 52 -7.23 5.92 -2.16
N CYS A 53 -7.74 4.71 -1.90
CA CYS A 53 -6.96 3.49 -1.76
C CYS A 53 -6.14 3.23 -3.01
N LEU A 54 -4.85 2.94 -2.84
CA LEU A 54 -3.93 2.72 -3.96
C LEU A 54 -4.33 1.56 -4.88
N ALA A 55 -5.05 0.55 -4.36
CA ALA A 55 -5.35 -0.70 -5.06
C ALA A 55 -6.70 -0.72 -5.78
N CYS A 56 -7.73 -0.10 -5.17
CA CYS A 56 -9.11 -0.14 -5.66
C CYS A 56 -9.73 1.24 -5.94
N GLY A 57 -9.05 2.34 -5.58
CA GLY A 57 -9.56 3.69 -5.80
C GLY A 57 -10.74 4.10 -4.90
N LYS A 58 -11.22 3.23 -4.00
CA LYS A 58 -12.25 3.58 -2.99
C LYS A 58 -11.67 4.54 -1.93
N PRO A 59 -12.50 5.27 -1.17
CA PRO A 59 -12.03 6.11 -0.07
C PRO A 59 -11.14 5.30 0.89
N ALA A 60 -9.91 5.76 1.13
CA ALA A 60 -9.06 5.08 2.10
C ALA A 60 -9.55 5.39 3.52
N LYS A 61 -9.32 4.43 4.42
CA LYS A 61 -9.64 4.55 5.84
C LYS A 61 -8.39 4.64 6.70
N TYR A 62 -7.29 4.05 6.22
CA TYR A 62 -6.02 3.99 6.90
C TYR A 62 -4.89 4.48 6.01
N ARG A 63 -3.88 5.12 6.59
CA ARG A 63 -2.57 5.29 5.95
C ARG A 63 -1.68 4.14 6.41
N VAL A 64 -1.05 3.43 5.48
CA VAL A 64 -0.27 2.21 5.80
C VAL A 64 1.14 2.28 5.22
N ALA A 65 2.10 1.70 5.94
CA ALA A 65 3.45 1.49 5.45
C ALA A 65 3.53 0.15 4.72
N LEU A 66 3.83 0.21 3.44
CA LEU A 66 4.10 -0.95 2.59
C LEU A 66 5.60 -1.25 2.60
N ALA A 67 5.98 -2.52 2.70
CA ALA A 67 7.35 -2.96 2.47
C ALA A 67 7.38 -4.35 1.86
N LYS A 68 8.47 -4.66 1.15
CA LYS A 68 8.71 -6.00 0.61
C LYS A 68 9.00 -6.99 1.74
N ALA A 69 8.20 -8.05 1.85
CA ALA A 69 8.53 -9.20 2.67
C ALA A 69 9.58 -10.05 1.93
N TYR A 70 10.59 -10.51 2.67
CA TYR A 70 11.70 -11.32 2.15
C TYR A 70 11.23 -12.61 1.49
#